data_AF-A0A317HP19-F1
#
_entry.id   AF-A0A317HP19-F1
#
_cell.length_a   1.000
_cell.length_b   1.000
_cell.length_c   1.000
_cell.angle_alpha   90.00
_cell.angle_beta   90.00
_cell.angle_gamma   90.00
#
_symmetry.space_group_name_H-M   'P 1'
#
loop_
_entity.id
_entity.type
_entity.pdbx_description
1 polymer ?
#
loop_
_entity_poly.entity_id
_entity_poly.type
_entity_poly.pdbx_seq_one_letter_code
_entity_poly.pdbx_strand_id
1 'polypeptide(L)'
;MPDDTPWYSFGHKPLSHTVARKKREQVWAMRVVWITIGVVAVLMVVAVRYYIVWQHGNDIRIPGVGVVRRFPCGDYAVPPQGYYTTQAFAVIDNAALAAHTNKKQAVRTLVDAVFDRELPNIRCGNPLRLRVTEAEWLFRSGTTPPITERTLADVANQVMKSVEAPSWARSTVEELHFIRMLLWGELPDFVGTVDRQPRLSDKMSPIEAVFIAMTLGRGMLLGPDEFRDGPDAYVARARERQSHPPPSGAVLQHRVTVTATADLANGDGFDDPHTVAATSAKQLLDQLGFPR
;
A
#
# COMPACT_ATOMS: atom_id res chain seq x y z
N MET A 1 -25.32 70.13 -71.22
CA MET A 1 -25.92 69.15 -70.28
C MET A 1 -24.81 68.22 -69.81
N PRO A 2 -24.77 67.92 -68.50
CA PRO A 2 -23.56 67.56 -67.75
C PRO A 2 -23.40 66.04 -67.54
N ASP A 3 -22.30 65.67 -66.87
CA ASP A 3 -22.10 64.45 -66.05
C ASP A 3 -21.96 63.11 -66.83
N ASP A 4 -21.06 62.16 -66.52
CA ASP A 4 -20.48 61.72 -65.26
C ASP A 4 -19.10 61.07 -65.46
N THR A 5 -18.14 61.40 -64.59
CA THR A 5 -16.88 60.64 -64.37
C THR A 5 -17.08 59.62 -63.25
N PRO A 6 -16.70 58.33 -63.42
CA PRO A 6 -16.68 57.38 -62.32
C PRO A 6 -15.36 57.45 -61.53
N TRP A 7 -15.47 57.85 -60.27
CA TRP A 7 -14.38 57.82 -59.29
C TRP A 7 -14.09 56.39 -58.83
N TYR A 8 -12.88 55.89 -59.09
CA TYR A 8 -12.35 54.66 -58.50
C TYR A 8 -11.71 54.98 -57.13
N SER A 9 -12.39 54.61 -56.05
CA SER A 9 -11.83 54.61 -54.69
C SER A 9 -10.98 53.35 -54.47
N PHE A 10 -9.65 53.47 -54.58
CA PHE A 10 -8.72 52.45 -54.10
C PHE A 10 -8.59 52.54 -52.57
N GLY A 11 -9.27 51.63 -51.87
CA GLY A 11 -9.10 51.43 -50.43
C GLY A 11 -7.74 50.81 -50.11
N HIS A 12 -6.80 51.61 -49.61
CA HIS A 12 -5.58 51.10 -48.97
C HIS A 12 -5.94 50.38 -47.67
N LYS A 13 -5.93 49.04 -47.68
CA LYS A 13 -5.99 48.25 -46.45
C LYS A 13 -4.63 48.29 -45.73
N PRO A 14 -4.57 48.68 -44.44
CA PRO A 14 -3.32 48.65 -43.67
C PRO A 14 -2.98 47.21 -43.27
N LEU A 15 -2.06 46.57 -43.99
CA LEU A 15 -1.61 45.18 -43.77
C LEU A 15 -0.46 45.03 -42.74
N SER A 16 -0.01 46.10 -42.10
CA SER A 16 1.20 46.06 -41.24
C SER A 16 0.95 45.67 -39.77
N HIS A 17 -0.25 45.89 -39.23
CA HIS A 17 -0.52 45.64 -37.79
C HIS A 17 -0.85 44.18 -37.45
N THR A 18 -1.39 43.41 -38.38
CA THR A 18 -1.80 42.01 -38.16
C THR A 18 -0.62 41.04 -38.11
N VAL A 19 0.44 41.28 -38.90
CA VAL A 19 1.64 40.45 -38.91
C VAL A 19 2.46 40.62 -37.62
N ALA A 20 2.58 41.86 -37.13
CA ALA A 20 3.29 42.16 -35.88
C ALA A 20 2.56 41.60 -34.63
N ARG A 21 1.23 41.46 -34.69
CA ARG A 21 0.42 40.86 -33.64
C ARG A 21 0.58 39.34 -33.61
N LYS A 22 0.49 38.66 -34.77
CA LYS A 22 0.73 37.20 -34.87
C LYS A 22 2.13 36.79 -34.40
N LYS A 23 3.16 37.58 -34.73
CA LYS A 23 4.54 37.29 -34.31
C LYS A 23 4.73 37.44 -32.80
N ARG A 24 4.05 38.41 -32.15
CA ARG A 24 4.06 38.55 -30.69
C ARG A 24 3.30 37.42 -30.00
N GLU A 25 2.16 37.00 -30.54
CA GLU A 25 1.39 35.87 -30.01
C GLU A 25 2.17 34.55 -30.12
N GLN A 26 2.90 34.31 -31.22
CA GLN A 26 3.79 33.14 -31.34
C GLN A 26 4.94 33.14 -30.32
N VAL A 27 5.60 34.29 -30.12
CA VAL A 27 6.71 34.39 -29.14
C VAL A 27 6.19 34.21 -27.72
N TRP A 28 5.00 34.71 -27.41
CA TRP A 28 4.39 34.57 -26.09
C TRP A 28 3.95 33.12 -25.81
N ALA A 29 3.29 32.46 -26.77
CA ALA A 29 2.92 31.06 -26.68
C ALA A 29 4.14 30.15 -26.50
N MET A 30 5.23 30.41 -27.23
CA MET A 30 6.46 29.65 -27.11
C MET A 30 7.09 29.81 -25.70
N ARG A 31 7.09 31.02 -25.14
CA ARG A 31 7.59 31.26 -23.77
C ARG A 31 6.75 30.56 -22.71
N VAL A 32 5.42 30.54 -22.84
CA VAL A 32 4.54 29.84 -21.90
C VAL A 32 4.82 28.34 -21.91
N VAL A 33 4.96 27.73 -23.10
CA VAL A 33 5.29 26.30 -23.24
C VAL A 33 6.63 25.95 -22.58
N TRP A 34 7.66 26.77 -22.77
CA TRP A 34 8.95 26.53 -22.12
C TRP A 34 8.89 26.65 -20.59
N ILE A 35 8.08 27.57 -20.06
CA ILE A 35 7.86 27.72 -18.61
C ILE A 35 7.13 26.49 -18.05
N THR A 36 6.06 26.02 -18.70
CA THR A 36 5.35 24.82 -18.23
C THR A 36 6.21 23.57 -18.30
N ILE A 37 6.98 23.38 -19.37
CA ILE A 37 7.94 22.26 -19.47
C ILE A 37 8.97 22.34 -18.33
N GLY A 38 9.51 23.54 -18.06
CA GLY A 38 10.45 23.75 -16.97
C GLY A 38 9.85 23.41 -15.59
N VAL A 39 8.63 23.85 -15.30
CA VAL A 39 7.94 23.55 -14.03
C VAL A 39 7.66 22.06 -13.89
N VAL A 40 7.17 21.40 -14.94
CA VAL A 40 6.90 19.94 -14.91
C VAL A 40 8.18 19.15 -14.72
N ALA A 41 9.26 19.52 -15.41
CA ALA A 41 10.57 18.88 -15.25
C ALA A 41 11.11 19.03 -13.82
N VAL A 42 10.99 20.22 -13.21
CA VAL A 42 11.38 20.45 -11.82
C VAL A 42 10.51 19.63 -10.87
N LEU A 43 9.19 19.62 -11.05
CA LEU A 43 8.29 18.81 -10.23
C LEU A 43 8.59 17.30 -10.35
N MET A 44 8.90 16.81 -11.56
CA MET A 44 9.31 15.42 -11.78
C MET A 44 10.64 15.11 -11.10
N VAL A 45 11.65 15.99 -11.20
CA VAL A 45 12.93 15.79 -10.52
C VAL A 45 12.75 15.81 -9.00
N VAL A 46 11.91 16.70 -8.48
CA VAL A 46 11.56 16.76 -7.05
C VAL A 46 10.80 15.49 -6.64
N ALA A 47 9.83 15.02 -7.42
CA ALA A 47 9.08 13.79 -7.15
C ALA A 47 9.96 12.54 -7.22
N VAL A 48 10.91 12.46 -8.15
CA VAL A 48 11.88 11.37 -8.27
C VAL A 48 12.88 11.41 -7.11
N ARG A 49 13.43 12.59 -6.76
CA ARG A 49 14.24 12.77 -5.54
C ARG A 49 13.47 12.39 -4.29
N TYR A 50 12.20 12.79 -4.21
CA TYR A 50 11.28 12.47 -3.12
C TYR A 50 11.08 10.96 -2.99
N TYR A 51 10.83 10.29 -4.12
CA TYR A 51 10.69 8.84 -4.18
C TYR A 51 11.98 8.11 -3.78
N ILE A 52 13.14 8.55 -4.26
CA ILE A 52 14.44 7.97 -3.92
C ILE A 52 14.75 8.15 -2.43
N VAL A 53 14.54 9.34 -1.86
CA VAL A 53 14.75 9.58 -0.42
C VAL A 53 13.75 8.80 0.43
N TRP A 54 12.49 8.70 0.02
CA TRP A 54 11.46 7.86 0.64
C TRP A 54 11.84 6.36 0.63
N GLN A 55 12.51 5.91 -0.42
CA GLN A 55 13.06 4.55 -0.49
C GLN A 55 14.27 4.32 0.42
N HIS A 56 14.96 5.37 0.89
CA HIS A 56 16.24 5.26 1.61
C HIS A 56 16.20 5.65 3.10
N GLY A 57 15.13 6.27 3.60
CA GLY A 57 15.08 6.79 4.98
C GLY A 57 13.78 6.51 5.73
N ASN A 58 13.88 6.48 7.07
CA ASN A 58 12.73 6.41 7.97
C ASN A 58 11.99 7.75 8.10
N ASP A 59 12.67 8.87 7.89
CA ASP A 59 12.17 10.23 8.12
C ASP A 59 12.34 11.07 6.84
N ILE A 60 11.27 11.74 6.41
CA ILE A 60 11.29 12.70 5.31
C ILE A 60 10.98 14.07 5.86
N ARG A 61 11.95 14.98 5.82
CA ARG A 61 11.68 16.40 6.05
C ARG A 61 11.11 17.03 4.79
N ILE A 62 9.84 17.41 4.86
CA ILE A 62 9.16 18.21 3.85
C ILE A 62 9.18 19.67 4.35
N PRO A 63 9.87 20.60 3.65
CA PRO A 63 9.86 22.02 4.00
C PRO A 63 8.42 22.55 4.07
N GLY A 64 8.04 23.13 5.21
CA GLY A 64 6.70 23.67 5.46
C GLY A 64 5.63 22.66 5.92
N VAL A 65 5.89 21.35 5.85
CA VAL A 65 4.94 20.30 6.28
C VAL A 65 5.46 19.50 7.49
N GLY A 66 6.78 19.40 7.68
CA GLY A 66 7.38 18.73 8.84
C GLY A 66 8.11 17.42 8.48
N VAL A 67 8.28 16.53 9.46
CA VAL A 67 8.90 15.21 9.28
C VAL A 67 7.81 14.15 9.09
N VAL A 68 7.82 13.45 7.96
CA VAL A 68 6.96 12.28 7.71
C VAL A 68 7.76 11.02 7.97
N ARG A 69 7.30 10.18 8.90
CA ARG A 69 7.98 8.92 9.23
C ARG A 69 7.35 7.75 8.47
N ARG A 70 8.17 6.91 7.84
CA ARG A 70 7.75 5.63 7.23
C ARG A 70 7.33 4.60 8.29
N PHE A 71 7.87 4.76 9.49
CA PHE A 71 7.74 3.90 10.65
C PHE A 71 7.47 4.79 11.87
N PRO A 72 6.24 5.30 12.03
CA PRO A 72 5.96 6.31 13.03
C PRO A 72 6.07 5.77 14.47
N CYS A 73 6.01 4.46 14.67
CA CYS A 73 5.75 3.87 15.98
C CYS A 73 6.91 3.11 16.63
N GLY A 74 8.01 2.85 15.93
CA GLY A 74 9.11 2.10 16.51
C GLY A 74 10.50 2.60 16.17
N ASP A 75 11.42 2.30 17.09
CA ASP A 75 12.86 2.54 16.99
C ASP A 75 13.56 1.33 16.32
N TYR A 76 13.07 0.90 15.15
CA TYR A 76 13.63 -0.27 14.47
C TYR A 76 15.02 0.05 13.90
N ALA A 77 15.98 -0.84 14.11
CA ALA A 77 17.25 -0.79 13.39
C ALA A 77 17.01 -1.17 11.93
N VAL A 78 17.19 -0.22 11.02
CA VAL A 78 17.06 -0.46 9.58
C VAL A 78 18.37 -1.06 9.08
N PRO A 79 18.38 -2.30 8.55
CA PRO A 79 19.62 -2.87 8.02
C PRO A 79 20.11 -2.04 6.81
N PRO A 80 21.43 -1.82 6.67
CA PRO A 80 21.99 -1.21 5.47
C PRO A 80 21.70 -2.07 4.23
N GLN A 81 21.32 -1.43 3.12
CA GLN A 81 20.53 -2.00 2.03
C GLN A 81 21.24 -3.05 1.14
N GLY A 82 20.41 -3.97 0.62
CA GLY A 82 20.50 -4.58 -0.71
C GLY A 82 19.08 -4.80 -1.26
N TYR A 83 18.64 -3.98 -2.23
CA TYR A 83 17.35 -3.96 -2.94
C TYR A 83 16.12 -3.31 -2.24
N TYR A 84 15.18 -2.82 -3.06
CA TYR A 84 14.24 -1.73 -2.71
C TYR A 84 12.85 -2.17 -2.21
N THR A 85 12.48 -3.44 -2.38
CA THR A 85 11.27 -4.05 -1.78
C THR A 85 11.57 -4.84 -0.51
N THR A 86 12.83 -5.25 -0.33
CA THR A 86 13.32 -6.11 0.75
C THR A 86 13.45 -5.37 2.07
N GLN A 87 13.54 -4.03 2.09
CA GLN A 87 13.82 -3.29 3.33
C GLN A 87 12.67 -3.35 4.36
N ALA A 88 11.41 -3.21 3.94
CA ALA A 88 10.28 -3.26 4.86
C ALA A 88 10.00 -4.69 5.35
N PHE A 89 10.20 -5.70 4.49
CA PHE A 89 10.14 -7.11 4.91
C PHE A 89 11.30 -7.45 5.85
N ALA A 90 12.52 -7.02 5.55
CA ALA A 90 13.66 -7.20 6.45
C ALA A 90 13.44 -6.53 7.82
N VAL A 91 12.77 -5.38 7.90
CA VAL A 91 12.41 -4.77 9.19
C VAL A 91 11.46 -5.67 9.98
N ILE A 92 10.41 -6.20 9.33
CA ILE A 92 9.46 -7.13 9.97
C ILE A 92 10.18 -8.41 10.40
N ASP A 93 10.98 -9.01 9.51
CA ASP A 93 11.66 -10.29 9.75
C ASP A 93 12.69 -10.18 10.89
N ASN A 94 13.49 -9.11 10.90
CA ASN A 94 14.43 -8.85 12.01
C ASN A 94 13.69 -8.57 13.32
N ALA A 95 12.57 -7.85 13.29
CA ALA A 95 11.74 -7.66 14.48
C ALA A 95 11.13 -8.98 14.97
N ALA A 96 10.77 -9.88 14.05
CA ALA A 96 10.25 -11.20 14.35
C ALA A 96 11.31 -12.09 15.00
N LEU A 97 12.53 -12.07 14.46
CA LEU A 97 13.70 -12.71 15.04
C LEU A 97 13.98 -12.19 16.46
N ALA A 98 13.94 -10.88 16.67
CA ALA A 98 14.13 -10.28 18.01
C ALA A 98 13.01 -10.66 18.99
N ALA A 99 11.77 -10.78 18.50
CA ALA A 99 10.62 -11.20 19.29
C ALA A 99 10.70 -12.67 19.76
N HIS A 100 11.62 -13.49 19.24
CA HIS A 100 11.92 -14.81 19.81
C HIS A 100 12.44 -14.75 21.26
N THR A 101 12.95 -13.60 21.70
CA THR A 101 13.36 -13.39 23.10
C THR A 101 12.18 -13.33 24.09
N ASN A 102 10.94 -13.33 23.59
CA ASN A 102 9.70 -13.25 24.38
C ASN A 102 9.62 -12.03 25.32
N LYS A 103 10.42 -10.99 25.07
CA LYS A 103 10.31 -9.71 25.77
C LYS A 103 9.13 -8.95 25.20
N LYS A 104 8.23 -8.48 26.06
CA LYS A 104 7.03 -7.72 25.65
C LYS A 104 7.35 -6.54 24.73
N GLN A 105 8.46 -5.85 24.98
CA GLN A 105 8.92 -4.76 24.12
C GLN A 105 9.31 -5.24 22.71
N ALA A 106 10.00 -6.37 22.57
CA ALA A 106 10.38 -6.91 21.26
C ALA A 106 9.14 -7.38 20.47
N VAL A 107 8.16 -7.97 21.16
CA VAL A 107 6.86 -8.31 20.56
C VAL A 107 6.13 -7.06 20.08
N ARG A 108 6.08 -6.02 20.91
CA ARG A 108 5.50 -4.73 20.51
C ARG A 108 6.18 -4.17 19.28
N THR A 109 7.51 -4.19 19.24
CA THR A 109 8.30 -3.75 18.07
C THR A 109 7.93 -4.53 16.80
N LEU A 110 7.73 -5.84 16.89
CA LEU A 110 7.24 -6.63 15.77
C LEU A 110 5.84 -6.18 15.31
N VAL A 111 4.90 -6.03 16.24
CA VAL A 111 3.54 -5.61 15.90
C VAL A 111 3.53 -4.21 15.28
N ASP A 112 4.27 -3.27 15.85
CA ASP A 112 4.36 -1.92 15.31
C ASP A 112 4.98 -1.93 13.90
N ALA A 113 6.00 -2.74 13.63
CA ALA A 113 6.59 -2.87 12.28
C ALA A 113 5.60 -3.39 11.23
N VAL A 114 4.76 -4.36 11.62
CA VAL A 114 3.70 -4.91 10.76
C VAL A 114 2.64 -3.85 10.46
N PHE A 115 2.13 -3.18 11.50
CA PHE A 115 1.09 -2.17 11.30
C PHE A 115 1.60 -0.92 10.58
N ASP A 116 2.83 -0.47 10.83
CA ASP A 116 3.40 0.68 10.14
C ASP A 116 3.56 0.41 8.63
N ARG A 117 3.77 -0.86 8.24
CA ARG A 117 3.82 -1.26 6.84
C ARG A 117 2.43 -1.34 6.21
N GLU A 118 1.53 -2.08 6.87
CA GLU A 118 0.23 -2.42 6.26
C GLU A 118 -0.83 -1.33 6.46
N LEU A 119 -0.76 -0.56 7.55
CA LEU A 119 -1.70 0.49 7.95
C LEU A 119 -0.97 1.72 8.55
N PRO A 120 -0.20 2.46 7.73
CA PRO A 120 0.75 3.49 8.19
C PRO A 120 0.14 4.66 8.96
N ASN A 121 -1.15 4.97 8.77
CA ASN A 121 -1.82 6.08 9.46
C ASN A 121 -2.40 5.70 10.82
N ILE A 122 -2.42 4.41 11.18
CA ILE A 122 -2.91 3.99 12.50
C ILE A 122 -1.93 4.46 13.57
N ARG A 123 -2.44 5.16 14.59
CA ARG A 123 -1.62 5.68 15.69
C ARG A 123 -0.98 4.54 16.51
N CYS A 124 0.21 4.81 17.05
CA CYS A 124 0.97 3.85 17.88
C CYS A 124 0.25 3.40 19.16
N GLY A 125 -0.67 4.22 19.66
CA GLY A 125 -1.51 3.90 20.81
C GLY A 125 -2.88 3.32 20.44
N ASN A 126 -3.12 2.97 19.18
CA ASN A 126 -4.41 2.47 18.73
C ASN A 126 -4.76 1.15 19.48
N PRO A 127 -6.00 1.00 20.00
CA PRO A 127 -6.41 -0.19 20.74
C PRO A 127 -6.23 -1.50 19.97
N LEU A 128 -6.42 -1.51 18.64
CA LEU A 128 -6.22 -2.72 17.83
C LEU A 128 -4.76 -3.17 17.88
N ARG A 129 -3.80 -2.25 17.73
CA ARG A 129 -2.35 -2.55 17.84
C ARG A 129 -2.00 -3.13 19.20
N LEU A 130 -2.54 -2.54 20.27
CA LEU A 130 -2.30 -3.01 21.65
C LEU A 130 -2.87 -4.41 21.88
N ARG A 131 -4.08 -4.69 21.39
CA ARG A 131 -4.71 -6.01 21.48
C ARG A 131 -3.92 -7.08 20.75
N VAL A 132 -3.42 -6.77 19.55
CA VAL A 132 -2.57 -7.70 18.78
C VAL A 132 -1.22 -7.92 19.47
N THR A 133 -0.64 -6.87 20.05
CA THR A 133 0.59 -6.97 20.85
C THR A 133 0.41 -7.91 22.05
N GLU A 134 -0.70 -7.77 22.77
CA GLU A 134 -0.99 -8.64 23.93
C GLU A 134 -1.22 -10.09 23.50
N ALA A 135 -2.01 -10.32 22.45
CA ALA A 135 -2.27 -11.66 21.93
C ALA A 135 -0.98 -12.36 21.46
N GLU A 136 -0.12 -11.65 20.74
CA GLU A 136 1.16 -12.18 20.27
C GLU A 136 2.10 -12.49 21.44
N TRP A 137 2.13 -11.63 22.46
CA TRP A 137 2.94 -11.89 23.64
C TRP A 137 2.45 -13.11 24.42
N LEU A 138 1.13 -13.26 24.61
CA LEU A 138 0.52 -14.43 25.24
C LEU A 138 0.74 -15.71 24.45
N PHE A 139 0.71 -15.65 23.12
CA PHE A 139 1.05 -16.77 22.25
C PHE A 139 2.51 -17.19 22.46
N ARG A 140 3.45 -16.24 22.45
CA ARG A 140 4.88 -16.51 22.64
C ARG A 140 5.24 -16.99 24.05
N SER A 141 4.43 -16.63 25.06
CA SER A 141 4.54 -17.21 26.41
C SER A 141 3.88 -18.59 26.55
N GLY A 142 3.33 -19.16 25.47
CA GLY A 142 2.66 -20.46 25.48
C GLY A 142 1.29 -20.46 26.15
N THR A 143 0.69 -19.27 26.33
CA THR A 143 -0.61 -19.10 27.00
C THR A 143 -1.78 -19.18 26.03
N THR A 144 -1.59 -18.75 24.79
CA THR A 144 -2.63 -18.76 23.75
C THR A 144 -2.24 -19.74 22.63
N PRO A 145 -3.17 -20.56 22.13
CA PRO A 145 -2.88 -21.44 21.00
C PRO A 145 -2.64 -20.65 19.70
N PRO A 146 -1.95 -21.24 18.72
CA PRO A 146 -1.83 -20.66 17.38
C PRO A 146 -3.18 -20.62 16.65
N ILE A 147 -3.26 -19.77 15.63
CA ILE A 147 -4.43 -19.63 14.75
C ILE A 147 -4.21 -20.49 13.50
N THR A 148 -5.20 -21.28 13.09
CA THR A 148 -5.11 -22.07 11.84
C THR A 148 -5.58 -21.26 10.63
N GLU A 149 -5.11 -21.60 9.44
CA GLU A 149 -5.59 -21.03 8.17
C GLU A 149 -7.11 -21.18 8.01
N ARG A 150 -7.66 -22.34 8.39
CA ARG A 150 -9.12 -22.57 8.38
C ARG A 150 -9.84 -21.60 9.30
N THR A 151 -9.38 -21.47 10.55
CA THR A 151 -9.98 -20.53 11.52
C THR A 151 -9.95 -19.10 10.98
N LEU A 152 -8.83 -18.67 10.40
CA LEU A 152 -8.71 -17.34 9.81
C LEU A 152 -9.68 -17.14 8.64
N ALA A 153 -9.74 -18.09 7.69
CA ALA A 153 -10.65 -18.02 6.55
C ALA A 153 -12.12 -17.96 6.99
N ASP A 154 -12.52 -18.84 7.92
CA ASP A 154 -13.90 -18.93 8.40
C ASP A 154 -14.33 -17.63 9.10
N VAL A 155 -13.50 -17.13 10.01
CA VAL A 155 -13.76 -15.90 10.76
C VAL A 155 -13.76 -14.67 9.84
N ALA A 156 -12.76 -14.54 8.96
CA ALA A 156 -12.72 -13.44 7.98
C ALA A 156 -13.97 -13.44 7.09
N ASN A 157 -14.35 -14.60 6.56
CA ASN A 157 -15.54 -14.73 5.72
C ASN A 157 -16.84 -14.45 6.50
N GLN A 158 -16.90 -14.76 7.79
CA GLN A 158 -18.04 -14.42 8.64
C GLN A 158 -18.15 -12.91 8.84
N VAL A 159 -17.04 -12.22 9.10
CA VAL A 159 -16.98 -10.75 9.20
C VAL A 159 -17.37 -10.10 7.87
N MET A 160 -16.86 -10.60 6.76
CA MET A 160 -17.21 -10.08 5.43
C MET A 160 -18.69 -10.28 5.10
N LYS A 161 -19.29 -11.41 5.51
CA LYS A 161 -20.74 -11.63 5.39
C LYS A 161 -21.56 -10.64 6.23
N SER A 162 -21.12 -10.30 7.45
CA SER A 162 -21.89 -9.40 8.32
C SER A 162 -21.90 -7.94 7.84
N VAL A 163 -20.98 -7.57 6.95
CA VAL A 163 -20.99 -6.26 6.28
C VAL A 163 -21.50 -6.34 4.83
N GLU A 164 -22.18 -7.44 4.48
CA GLU A 164 -22.73 -7.69 3.14
C GLU A 164 -21.69 -7.57 2.01
N ALA A 165 -20.42 -7.86 2.31
CA ALA A 165 -19.38 -7.81 1.31
C ALA A 165 -19.63 -8.85 0.20
N PRO A 166 -19.30 -8.52 -1.05
CA PRO A 166 -19.51 -9.41 -2.18
C PRO A 166 -18.67 -10.68 -2.04
N SER A 167 -19.10 -11.75 -2.70
CA SER A 167 -18.45 -13.07 -2.59
C SER A 167 -16.99 -13.08 -3.06
N TRP A 168 -16.60 -12.16 -3.94
CA TRP A 168 -15.22 -12.00 -4.38
C TRP A 168 -14.29 -11.44 -3.30
N ALA A 169 -14.83 -10.78 -2.26
CA ALA A 169 -14.08 -10.25 -1.13
C ALA A 169 -13.92 -11.28 0.01
N ARG A 170 -14.14 -12.56 -0.29
CA ARG A 170 -13.99 -13.69 0.62
C ARG A 170 -12.69 -14.42 0.28
N SER A 171 -12.15 -15.14 1.25
CA SER A 171 -10.90 -15.90 1.11
C SER A 171 -11.11 -17.39 1.29
N THR A 172 -10.17 -18.20 0.80
CA THR A 172 -10.12 -19.65 1.00
C THR A 172 -8.85 -20.05 1.73
N VAL A 173 -8.87 -21.25 2.34
CA VAL A 173 -7.65 -21.82 2.96
C VAL A 173 -6.51 -21.93 1.96
N GLU A 174 -6.80 -22.31 0.71
CA GLU A 174 -5.79 -22.40 -0.34
C GLU A 174 -5.17 -21.03 -0.68
N GLU A 175 -5.97 -19.97 -0.73
CA GLU A 175 -5.46 -18.61 -0.96
C GLU A 175 -4.57 -18.14 0.20
N LEU A 176 -4.99 -18.34 1.45
CA LEU A 176 -4.18 -18.03 2.63
C LEU A 176 -2.85 -18.80 2.61
N HIS A 177 -2.91 -20.11 2.37
CA HIS A 177 -1.71 -20.95 2.30
C HIS A 177 -0.76 -20.50 1.18
N PHE A 178 -1.31 -20.20 0.01
CA PHE A 178 -0.53 -19.72 -1.14
C PHE A 178 0.20 -18.41 -0.83
N ILE A 179 -0.48 -17.45 -0.20
CA ILE A 179 0.12 -16.17 0.18
C ILE A 179 1.20 -16.38 1.24
N ARG A 180 0.96 -17.23 2.24
CA ARG A 180 1.98 -17.56 3.23
C ARG A 180 3.19 -18.25 2.60
N MET A 181 3.00 -19.18 1.66
CA MET A 181 4.13 -19.79 0.93
C MET A 181 4.97 -18.75 0.18
N LEU A 182 4.32 -17.76 -0.45
CA LEU A 182 5.02 -16.66 -1.12
C LEU A 182 5.84 -15.81 -0.14
N LEU A 183 5.25 -15.50 1.01
CA LEU A 183 5.89 -14.68 2.03
C LEU A 183 6.98 -15.42 2.80
N TRP A 184 6.86 -16.75 2.94
CA TRP A 184 7.80 -17.56 3.72
C TRP A 184 9.25 -17.46 3.20
N GLY A 185 9.44 -17.30 1.89
CA GLY A 185 10.77 -17.06 1.32
C GLY A 185 11.35 -15.68 1.61
N GLU A 186 10.50 -14.67 1.84
CA GLU A 186 10.90 -13.27 2.08
C GLU A 186 10.93 -12.91 3.58
N LEU A 187 10.23 -13.69 4.40
CA LEU A 187 9.98 -13.46 5.82
C LEU A 187 10.14 -14.76 6.64
N PRO A 188 11.30 -15.44 6.59
CA PRO A 188 11.50 -16.76 7.20
C PRO A 188 11.45 -16.78 8.74
N ASP A 189 11.77 -15.65 9.40
CA ASP A 189 11.68 -15.51 10.86
C ASP A 189 10.31 -15.01 11.34
N PHE A 190 9.42 -14.67 10.42
CA PHE A 190 8.06 -14.22 10.72
C PHE A 190 6.98 -15.25 10.34
N VAL A 191 7.05 -15.81 9.12
CA VAL A 191 6.04 -16.75 8.59
C VAL A 191 6.43 -18.19 8.90
N GLY A 192 5.46 -18.99 9.35
CA GLY A 192 5.66 -20.44 9.53
C GLY A 192 6.53 -20.83 10.74
N THR A 193 6.68 -19.93 11.71
CA THR A 193 7.59 -20.13 12.86
C THR A 193 7.01 -21.01 13.96
N VAL A 194 5.70 -21.28 13.96
CA VAL A 194 4.99 -22.02 15.02
C VAL A 194 5.51 -23.46 15.20
N ASP A 195 5.65 -24.21 14.11
CA ASP A 195 6.01 -25.63 14.17
C ASP A 195 7.39 -25.94 13.53
N ARG A 196 8.12 -24.94 13.00
CA ARG A 196 9.43 -25.06 12.29
C ARG A 196 9.62 -26.39 11.54
N GLN A 197 8.62 -26.77 10.75
CA GLN A 197 8.65 -28.00 9.96
C GLN A 197 9.30 -27.74 8.59
N PRO A 198 9.77 -28.79 7.89
CA PRO A 198 10.25 -28.67 6.51
C PRO A 198 9.19 -28.18 5.51
N ARG A 199 7.92 -28.24 5.91
CA ARG A 199 6.77 -27.73 5.16
C ARG A 199 6.06 -26.68 6.00
N LEU A 200 5.51 -25.69 5.33
CA LEU A 200 4.70 -24.67 5.97
C LEU A 200 3.48 -25.32 6.65
N SER A 201 3.41 -25.21 7.99
CA SER A 201 2.27 -25.66 8.80
C SER A 201 1.05 -24.79 8.54
N ASP A 202 -0.16 -25.30 8.75
CA ASP A 202 -1.41 -24.52 8.68
C ASP A 202 -1.59 -23.57 9.87
N LYS A 203 -0.70 -23.64 10.86
CA LYS A 203 -0.72 -22.80 12.07
C LYS A 203 0.08 -21.52 11.89
N MET A 204 -0.42 -20.46 12.50
CA MET A 204 0.11 -19.10 12.48
C MET A 204 0.19 -18.52 13.89
N SER A 205 1.15 -17.62 14.12
CA SER A 205 1.10 -16.71 15.26
C SER A 205 -0.05 -15.71 15.11
N PRO A 206 -0.58 -15.13 16.21
CA PRO A 206 -1.57 -14.06 16.14
C PRO A 206 -1.18 -12.90 15.21
N ILE A 207 0.05 -12.40 15.29
CA ILE A 207 0.50 -11.31 14.41
C ILE A 207 0.62 -11.74 12.94
N GLU A 208 1.03 -12.98 12.66
CA GLU A 208 1.08 -13.52 11.30
C GLU A 208 -0.33 -13.58 10.69
N ALA A 209 -1.31 -14.11 11.43
CA ALA A 209 -2.69 -14.16 10.97
C ALA A 209 -3.26 -12.76 10.65
N VAL A 210 -2.98 -11.77 11.50
CA VAL A 210 -3.37 -10.37 11.29
C VAL A 210 -2.67 -9.78 10.05
N PHE A 211 -1.38 -10.03 9.88
CA PHE A 211 -0.62 -9.57 8.72
C PHE A 211 -1.17 -10.14 7.41
N ILE A 212 -1.51 -11.43 7.38
CA ILE A 212 -2.11 -12.07 6.19
C ILE A 212 -3.47 -11.44 5.88
N ALA A 213 -4.32 -11.23 6.90
CA ALA A 213 -5.61 -10.59 6.72
C ALA A 213 -5.49 -9.15 6.18
N MET A 214 -4.56 -8.36 6.72
CA MET A 214 -4.30 -6.99 6.24
C MET A 214 -3.77 -6.98 4.81
N THR A 215 -2.81 -7.85 4.49
CA THR A 215 -2.22 -7.98 3.15
C THR A 215 -3.29 -8.31 2.12
N LEU A 216 -4.16 -9.27 2.42
CA LEU A 216 -5.28 -9.65 1.55
C LEU A 216 -6.30 -8.52 1.40
N GLY A 217 -6.76 -7.95 2.52
CA GLY A 217 -7.74 -6.87 2.49
C GLY A 217 -7.24 -5.66 1.68
N ARG A 218 -5.97 -5.31 1.85
CA ARG A 218 -5.30 -4.28 1.05
C ARG A 218 -5.22 -4.66 -0.43
N GLY A 219 -4.86 -5.90 -0.75
CA GLY A 219 -4.84 -6.41 -2.13
C GLY A 219 -6.22 -6.28 -2.80
N MET A 220 -7.27 -6.74 -2.13
CA MET A 220 -8.66 -6.66 -2.60
C MET A 220 -9.13 -5.21 -2.81
N LEU A 221 -8.70 -4.29 -1.94
CA LEU A 221 -9.05 -2.86 -2.02
C LEU A 221 -8.27 -2.11 -3.12
N LEU A 222 -6.99 -2.44 -3.31
CA LEU A 222 -6.11 -1.73 -4.24
C LEU A 222 -6.15 -2.32 -5.67
N GLY A 223 -6.46 -3.61 -5.80
CA GLY A 223 -6.51 -4.33 -7.08
C GLY A 223 -7.77 -5.16 -7.23
N PRO A 224 -8.99 -4.59 -7.15
CA PRO A 224 -10.24 -5.35 -7.14
C PRO A 224 -10.42 -6.23 -8.38
N ASP A 225 -9.89 -5.82 -9.53
CA ASP A 225 -9.93 -6.62 -10.77
C ASP A 225 -9.15 -7.95 -10.64
N GLU A 226 -8.10 -8.00 -9.81
CA GLU A 226 -7.36 -9.25 -9.56
C GLU A 226 -8.15 -10.26 -8.74
N PHE A 227 -9.13 -9.80 -7.95
CA PHE A 227 -9.94 -10.63 -7.04
C PHE A 227 -11.37 -10.83 -7.52
N ARG A 228 -11.81 -10.12 -8.56
CA ARG A 228 -13.20 -10.07 -9.04
C ARG A 228 -13.85 -11.43 -9.29
N ASP A 229 -13.07 -12.39 -9.79
CA ASP A 229 -13.54 -13.74 -10.11
C ASP A 229 -13.51 -14.70 -8.90
N GLY A 230 -13.16 -14.19 -7.72
CA GLY A 230 -13.06 -14.94 -6.48
C GLY A 230 -11.67 -15.51 -6.18
N PRO A 231 -11.51 -16.10 -4.98
CA PRO A 231 -10.22 -16.53 -4.45
C PRO A 231 -9.56 -17.65 -5.27
N ASP A 232 -10.33 -18.64 -5.74
CA ASP A 232 -9.78 -19.76 -6.52
C ASP A 232 -9.22 -19.29 -7.87
N ALA A 233 -9.91 -18.34 -8.51
CA ALA A 233 -9.47 -17.74 -9.76
C ALA A 233 -8.21 -16.87 -9.57
N TYR A 234 -8.12 -16.16 -8.44
CA TYR A 234 -6.90 -15.43 -8.07
C TYR A 234 -5.71 -16.39 -7.91
N VAL A 235 -5.86 -17.48 -7.15
CA VAL A 235 -4.80 -18.48 -6.95
C VAL A 235 -4.37 -19.11 -8.28
N ALA A 236 -5.33 -19.47 -9.14
CA ALA A 236 -5.04 -20.01 -10.46
C ALA A 236 -4.20 -19.05 -11.32
N ARG A 237 -4.61 -17.77 -11.40
CA ARG A 237 -3.85 -16.73 -12.12
C ARG A 237 -2.47 -16.50 -11.53
N ALA A 238 -2.34 -16.49 -10.21
CA ALA A 238 -1.06 -16.27 -9.54
C ALA A 238 -0.08 -17.41 -9.83
N ARG A 239 -0.54 -18.67 -9.83
CA ARG A 239 0.26 -19.84 -10.24
C ARG A 239 0.63 -19.81 -11.71
N GLU A 240 -0.29 -19.39 -12.58
CA GLU A 240 0.00 -19.19 -14.00
C GLU A 240 1.10 -18.14 -14.22
N ARG A 241 1.05 -17.00 -13.52
CA ARG A 241 2.11 -15.97 -13.57
C ARG A 241 3.46 -16.47 -13.04
N GLN A 242 3.47 -17.35 -12.04
CA GLN A 242 4.72 -17.95 -11.52
C GLN A 242 5.36 -18.91 -12.53
N SER A 243 4.53 -19.70 -13.21
CA SER A 243 4.99 -20.61 -14.27
C SER A 243 5.38 -19.88 -15.56
N HIS A 244 4.76 -18.72 -15.81
CA HIS A 244 4.98 -17.89 -17.00
C HIS A 244 5.22 -16.43 -16.59
N PRO A 245 6.40 -16.11 -16.02
CA PRO A 245 6.69 -14.76 -15.58
C PRO A 245 6.63 -13.79 -16.78
N PRO A 246 5.90 -12.67 -16.67
CA PRO A 246 5.85 -11.70 -17.77
C PRO A 246 7.26 -11.15 -18.03
N PRO A 247 7.57 -10.76 -19.29
CA PRO A 247 8.86 -10.13 -19.60
C PRO A 247 9.09 -8.92 -18.70
N SER A 248 10.32 -8.77 -18.22
CA SER A 248 10.76 -7.91 -17.11
C SER A 248 10.30 -6.44 -17.12
N GLY A 249 9.87 -5.91 -18.27
CA GLY A 249 9.32 -4.55 -18.40
C GLY A 249 7.87 -4.36 -17.93
N ALA A 250 7.04 -5.42 -17.88
CA ALA A 250 5.61 -5.29 -17.56
C ALA A 250 5.33 -5.18 -16.04
N VAL A 251 6.24 -5.69 -15.20
CA VAL A 251 6.10 -5.69 -13.73
C VAL A 251 6.18 -4.28 -13.13
N LEU A 252 6.88 -3.36 -13.81
CA LEU A 252 7.02 -1.96 -13.37
C LEU A 252 5.75 -1.13 -13.62
N GLN A 253 4.97 -1.41 -14.68
CA GLN A 253 3.74 -0.67 -14.98
C GLN A 253 2.58 -1.04 -14.05
N HIS A 254 2.50 -2.29 -13.60
CA HIS A 254 1.39 -2.71 -12.74
C HIS A 254 1.49 -2.14 -11.31
N ARG A 255 2.70 -1.80 -10.85
CA ARG A 255 2.96 -1.24 -9.50
C ARG A 255 2.74 0.27 -9.38
N VAL A 256 2.66 1.01 -10.50
CA VAL A 256 2.60 2.48 -10.49
C VAL A 256 1.15 3.00 -10.45
N THR A 257 0.14 2.14 -10.58
CA THR A 257 -1.23 2.59 -10.82
C THR A 257 -2.21 2.13 -9.74
N VAL A 258 -2.00 2.55 -8.49
CA VAL A 258 -3.10 2.58 -7.51
C VAL A 258 -2.95 3.81 -6.63
N THR A 259 -3.70 4.87 -6.94
CA THR A 259 -3.69 6.13 -6.17
C THR A 259 -5.09 6.68 -5.90
N ALA A 260 -6.12 5.82 -5.85
CA ALA A 260 -7.49 6.29 -5.65
C ALA A 260 -8.28 5.56 -4.53
N THR A 261 -7.74 4.51 -3.91
CA THR A 261 -8.33 3.85 -2.72
C THR A 261 -7.50 4.08 -1.46
N ALA A 262 -6.78 5.20 -1.43
CA ALA A 262 -5.69 5.48 -0.50
C ALA A 262 -6.13 5.57 0.96
N ASP A 263 -7.28 6.17 1.28
CA ASP A 263 -7.64 6.49 2.67
C ASP A 263 -7.79 5.22 3.54
N LEU A 264 -8.61 4.26 3.12
CA LEU A 264 -8.75 2.96 3.81
C LEU A 264 -7.47 2.12 3.75
N ALA A 265 -6.74 2.16 2.63
CA ALA A 265 -5.48 1.46 2.46
C ALA A 265 -4.33 2.05 3.29
N ASN A 266 -4.44 3.32 3.68
CA ASN A 266 -3.49 4.00 4.53
C ASN A 266 -3.85 3.84 6.02
N GLY A 267 -5.03 3.31 6.35
CA GLY A 267 -5.50 3.12 7.73
C GLY A 267 -6.45 4.22 8.23
N ASP A 268 -6.88 5.12 7.37
CA ASP A 268 -7.90 6.11 7.71
C ASP A 268 -9.24 5.39 7.94
N GLY A 269 -9.84 5.65 9.09
CA GLY A 269 -11.07 4.98 9.57
C GLY A 269 -10.86 3.99 10.70
N PHE A 270 -9.64 3.48 10.94
CA PHE A 270 -9.38 2.61 12.11
C PHE A 270 -9.21 3.38 13.42
N ASP A 271 -9.06 4.71 13.36
CA ASP A 271 -9.00 5.60 14.53
C ASP A 271 -10.41 5.96 15.07
N ASP A 272 -11.44 5.97 14.21
CA ASP A 272 -12.82 6.17 14.62
C ASP A 272 -13.49 4.80 14.86
N PRO A 273 -13.86 4.46 16.11
CA PRO A 273 -14.44 3.17 16.45
C PRO A 273 -15.81 2.90 15.80
N HIS A 274 -16.45 3.91 15.20
CA HIS A 274 -17.76 3.79 14.56
C HIS A 274 -17.71 3.46 13.07
N THR A 275 -16.51 3.41 12.46
CA THR A 275 -16.40 3.05 11.04
C THR A 275 -16.60 1.55 10.82
N VAL A 276 -17.01 1.19 9.61
CA VAL A 276 -17.11 -0.21 9.18
C VAL A 276 -15.74 -0.91 9.31
N ALA A 277 -14.64 -0.24 8.95
CA ALA A 277 -13.30 -0.80 9.07
C ALA A 277 -12.91 -1.13 10.52
N ALA A 278 -13.11 -0.18 11.44
CA ALA A 278 -12.78 -0.38 12.86
C ALA A 278 -13.68 -1.43 13.52
N THR A 279 -14.98 -1.43 13.19
CA THR A 279 -15.94 -2.42 13.73
C THR A 279 -15.68 -3.81 13.18
N SER A 280 -15.42 -3.98 11.89
CA SER A 280 -15.04 -5.25 11.27
C SER A 280 -13.71 -5.77 11.83
N ALA A 281 -12.70 -4.93 12.00
CA ALA A 281 -11.43 -5.36 12.60
C ALA A 281 -11.58 -5.77 14.06
N LYS A 282 -12.36 -5.03 14.85
CA LYS A 282 -12.70 -5.42 16.23
C LYS A 282 -13.40 -6.78 16.26
N GLN A 283 -14.39 -6.98 15.39
CA GLN A 283 -15.13 -8.23 15.30
C GLN A 283 -14.23 -9.40 14.89
N LEU A 284 -13.32 -9.19 13.93
CA LEU A 284 -12.32 -10.16 13.52
C LEU A 284 -11.44 -10.59 14.70
N LEU A 285 -10.86 -9.62 15.43
CA LEU A 285 -10.02 -9.89 16.60
C LEU A 285 -10.80 -10.61 17.71
N ASP A 286 -12.04 -10.19 17.97
CA ASP A 286 -12.92 -10.83 18.96
C ASP A 286 -13.20 -12.30 18.62
N GLN A 287 -13.52 -12.59 17.35
CA GLN A 287 -13.81 -13.95 16.89
C GLN A 287 -12.57 -14.85 16.80
N LEU A 288 -11.38 -14.26 16.58
CA LEU A 288 -10.11 -14.98 16.65
C LEU A 288 -9.60 -15.20 18.09
N GLY A 289 -10.31 -14.67 19.10
CA GLY A 289 -9.96 -14.87 20.52
C GLY A 289 -8.90 -13.93 21.07
N PHE A 290 -8.69 -12.76 20.46
CA PHE A 290 -7.76 -11.76 20.97
C PHE A 290 -8.30 -11.14 22.29
N PRO A 291 -7.44 -10.81 23.26
CA PRO A 291 -7.82 -10.11 24.49
C PRO A 291 -8.61 -8.83 24.19
N ARG A 292 -9.59 -8.49 25.04
CA ARG A 292 -10.43 -7.28 24.90
C ARG A 292 -9.78 -6.05 25.52
#